data_AF-A0A242K8H4-F1
#
_entry.id   AF-A0A242K8H4-F1
#
_cell.length_a   1.000
_cell.length_b   1.000
_cell.length_c   1.000
_cell.angle_alpha   90.00
_cell.angle_beta   90.00
_cell.angle_gamma   90.00
#
_symmetry.space_group_name_H-M   'P 1'
#
loop_
_entity.id
_entity.type
_entity.pdbx_description
1 polymer ?
#
loop_
_entity_poly.entity_id
_entity_poly.type
_entity_poly.pdbx_seq_one_letter_code
_entity_poly.pdbx_strand_id
1 'polypeptide(L)'
;MFKKKKQFTTSNNVEEFREQLNLSQKGLAEKVEMIARNKYNTKVTLYWKTVVAIENGKYIPSLDLAILLAIALESTVEDVFGSN
;
A
#
# COMPACT_ATOMS: atom_id res chain seq x y z
N MET A 1 20.47 -28.72 0.11
CA MET A 1 19.65 -28.20 1.23
C MET A 1 19.44 -26.71 0.99
N PHE A 2 18.28 -26.31 0.46
CA PHE A 2 17.99 -24.91 0.17
C PHE A 2 17.69 -24.19 1.50
N LYS A 3 18.53 -23.23 1.88
CA LYS A 3 18.24 -22.37 3.04
C LYS A 3 16.92 -21.66 2.79
N LYS A 4 15.90 -21.88 3.63
CA LYS A 4 14.69 -21.03 3.64
C LYS A 4 15.18 -19.58 3.77
N LYS A 5 14.90 -18.74 2.76
CA LYS A 5 15.17 -17.31 2.84
C LYS A 5 14.43 -16.77 4.08
N LYS A 6 15.11 -15.94 4.87
CA LYS A 6 14.58 -15.25 6.04
C LYS A 6 13.29 -14.55 5.60
N GLN A 7 12.14 -14.99 6.13
CA GLN A 7 10.86 -14.36 5.84
C GLN A 7 10.91 -12.98 6.52
N PHE A 8 11.01 -11.92 5.72
CA PHE A 8 10.91 -10.56 6.24
C PHE A 8 9.51 -10.43 6.85
N THR A 9 9.46 -10.29 8.17
CA THR A 9 8.23 -9.99 8.92
C THR A 9 8.07 -8.47 8.93
N THR A 10 7.88 -7.87 7.76
CA THR A 10 7.49 -6.46 7.68
C THR A 10 6.05 -6.34 8.15
N SER A 11 5.77 -5.34 8.99
CA SER A 11 4.41 -4.97 9.36
C SER A 11 3.66 -4.46 8.13
N ASN A 12 2.33 -4.48 8.21
CA ASN A 12 1.47 -3.99 7.15
C ASN A 12 0.26 -3.33 7.79
N ASN A 13 0.31 -2.01 7.88
CA ASN A 13 -0.68 -1.18 8.58
C ASN A 13 -1.65 -0.51 7.59
N VAL A 14 -1.68 -0.92 6.32
CA VAL A 14 -2.50 -0.30 5.26
C VAL A 14 -3.98 -0.23 5.66
N GLU A 15 -4.52 -1.31 6.24
CA GLU A 15 -5.93 -1.37 6.66
C GLU A 15 -6.21 -0.37 7.78
N GLU A 16 -5.35 -0.32 8.80
CA GLU A 16 -5.50 0.59 9.94
C GLU A 16 -5.52 2.06 9.49
N PHE A 17 -4.52 2.49 8.71
CA PHE A 17 -4.47 3.86 8.21
C PHE A 17 -5.65 4.17 7.26
N ARG A 18 -6.07 3.19 6.45
CA ARG A 18 -7.23 3.38 5.55
C ARG A 18 -8.51 3.64 6.35
N GLU A 19 -8.72 2.89 7.41
CA GLU A 19 -9.91 3.00 8.27
C GLU A 19 -9.91 4.31 9.07
N GLN A 20 -8.74 4.76 9.56
CA GLN A 20 -8.60 6.07 10.21
C GLN A 20 -9.04 7.23 9.29
N LEU A 21 -8.84 7.09 7.97
CA LEU A 21 -9.28 8.05 6.96
C LEU A 21 -10.71 7.81 6.44
N ASN A 22 -11.45 6.84 7.00
CA ASN A 22 -12.80 6.44 6.57
C ASN A 22 -12.88 6.07 5.06
N LEU A 23 -11.83 5.46 4.52
CA LEU A 23 -11.79 5.05 3.12
C LEU A 23 -12.19 3.59 2.96
N SER A 24 -12.96 3.27 1.91
CA SER A 24 -13.10 1.89 1.43
C SER A 24 -11.85 1.43 0.67
N GLN A 25 -11.65 0.13 0.43
CA GLN A 25 -10.52 -0.33 -0.41
C GLN A 25 -10.58 0.26 -1.82
N LYS A 26 -11.79 0.45 -2.36
CA LYS A 26 -12.00 1.14 -3.64
C LYS A 26 -11.62 2.62 -3.52
N GLY A 27 -12.03 3.29 -2.44
CA GLY A 27 -11.68 4.70 -2.19
C GLY A 27 -10.18 4.92 -2.06
N LEU A 28 -9.46 4.03 -1.37
CA LEU A 28 -7.99 4.09 -1.29
C LEU A 28 -7.36 3.92 -2.69
N ALA A 29 -7.87 2.96 -3.47
CA ALA A 29 -7.39 2.75 -4.83
C ALA A 29 -7.57 4.00 -5.72
N GLU A 30 -8.76 4.60 -5.69
CA GLU A 30 -9.07 5.83 -6.42
C GLU A 30 -8.22 7.02 -5.95
N LYS A 31 -7.97 7.14 -4.63
CA LYS A 31 -7.08 8.18 -4.07
C LYS A 31 -5.65 8.02 -4.57
N VAL A 32 -5.12 6.79 -4.61
CA VAL A 32 -3.79 6.48 -5.16
C VAL A 32 -3.71 6.86 -6.64
N GLU A 33 -4.69 6.47 -7.46
CA GLU A 33 -4.73 6.83 -8.88
C GLU A 33 -4.82 8.35 -9.10
N MET A 34 -5.62 9.05 -8.28
CA MET A 34 -5.72 10.50 -8.30
C MET A 34 -4.40 11.18 -7.99
N ILE A 35 -3.68 10.73 -6.95
CA ILE A 35 -2.36 11.28 -6.58
C ILE A 35 -1.35 11.05 -7.69
N ALA A 36 -1.29 9.82 -8.23
CA ALA A 36 -0.40 9.47 -9.33
C ALA A 36 -0.61 10.39 -10.55
N ARG A 37 -1.86 10.62 -10.94
CA ARG A 37 -2.22 11.49 -12.05
C ARG A 37 -1.92 12.96 -11.75
N ASN A 38 -2.37 13.48 -10.62
CA ASN A 38 -2.35 14.92 -10.34
C ASN A 38 -0.95 15.43 -9.96
N LYS A 39 -0.18 14.62 -9.22
CA LYS A 39 1.13 15.03 -8.70
C LYS A 39 2.29 14.61 -9.61
N TYR A 40 2.16 13.46 -10.28
CA TYR A 40 3.25 12.86 -11.04
C TYR A 40 2.96 12.72 -12.54
N ASN A 41 1.79 13.18 -13.01
CA ASN A 41 1.35 13.08 -14.41
C ASN A 41 1.49 11.64 -14.96
N THR A 42 1.25 10.64 -14.12
CA THR A 42 1.38 9.24 -14.48
C THR A 42 0.06 8.50 -14.33
N LYS A 43 -0.16 7.51 -15.20
CA LYS A 43 -1.34 6.65 -15.14
C LYS A 43 -1.00 5.39 -14.37
N VAL A 44 -1.56 5.28 -13.17
CA VAL A 44 -1.60 4.03 -12.40
C VAL A 44 -3.01 3.48 -12.50
N THR A 45 -3.13 2.16 -12.61
CA THR A 45 -4.41 1.46 -12.45
C THR A 45 -4.28 0.55 -11.25
N LEU A 46 -5.04 0.83 -10.21
CA LEU A 46 -5.06 0.06 -8.97
C LEU A 46 -6.47 -0.44 -8.72
N TYR A 47 -6.65 -1.76 -8.72
CA TYR A 47 -7.93 -2.36 -8.42
C TYR A 47 -8.11 -2.50 -6.90
N TRP A 48 -9.35 -2.32 -6.40
CA TRP A 48 -9.68 -2.54 -4.99
C TRP A 48 -9.26 -3.94 -4.49
N LYS A 49 -9.32 -4.96 -5.36
CA LYS A 49 -8.86 -6.32 -5.05
C LYS A 49 -7.36 -6.38 -4.76
N THR A 50 -6.57 -5.52 -5.41
CA THR A 50 -5.14 -5.40 -5.13
C THR A 50 -4.92 -4.80 -3.74
N VAL A 51 -5.69 -3.79 -3.36
CA VAL A 51 -5.67 -3.24 -1.99
C VAL A 51 -6.01 -4.34 -0.97
N VAL A 52 -7.08 -5.10 -1.18
CA VAL A 52 -7.42 -6.25 -0.32
C VAL A 52 -6.29 -7.28 -0.24
N ALA A 53 -5.63 -7.58 -1.35
CA ALA A 53 -4.50 -8.51 -1.37
C ALA A 53 -3.29 -7.96 -0.61
N ILE A 54 -3.05 -6.64 -0.66
CA ILE A 54 -2.02 -5.95 0.12
C ILE A 54 -2.35 -6.05 1.60
N GLU A 55 -3.53 -5.63 2.04
CA GLU A 55 -3.98 -5.67 3.43
C GLU A 55 -3.81 -7.07 4.05
N ASN A 56 -4.19 -8.11 3.30
CA ASN A 56 -4.07 -9.51 3.75
C ASN A 56 -2.65 -10.09 3.61
N GLY A 57 -1.65 -9.29 3.24
CA GLY A 57 -0.26 -9.74 3.04
C GLY A 57 -0.07 -10.74 1.89
N LYS A 58 -1.07 -10.89 1.01
CA LYS A 58 -1.05 -11.78 -0.17
C LYS A 58 -0.32 -11.17 -1.36
N TYR A 59 -0.14 -9.85 -1.35
CA TYR A 59 0.59 -9.12 -2.37
C TYR A 59 1.52 -8.09 -1.71
N ILE A 60 2.80 -8.16 -2.07
CA ILE A 60 3.80 -7.17 -1.67
C ILE A 60 3.83 -6.10 -2.77
N PRO A 61 3.50 -4.83 -2.46
CA PRO A 61 3.52 -3.77 -3.45
C PRO A 61 4.94 -3.50 -3.97
N SER A 62 5.04 -2.96 -5.19
CA SER A 62 6.30 -2.37 -5.66
C SER A 62 6.65 -1.14 -4.82
N LEU A 63 7.91 -0.70 -4.86
CA LEU A 63 8.35 0.51 -4.16
C LEU A 63 7.50 1.74 -4.53
N ASP A 64 7.25 1.95 -5.82
CA ASP A 64 6.44 3.07 -6.30
C ASP A 64 5.01 3.02 -5.74
N LEU A 65 4.41 1.82 -5.70
CA LEU A 65 3.08 1.64 -5.15
C LEU A 65 3.07 1.83 -3.62
N ALA A 66 4.10 1.36 -2.91
CA ALA A 66 4.25 1.56 -1.48
C ALA A 66 4.36 3.06 -1.13
N ILE A 67 5.14 3.82 -1.90
CA ILE A 67 5.25 5.28 -1.75
C ILE A 67 3.90 5.96 -2.00
N LEU A 68 3.20 5.59 -3.08
CA LEU A 68 1.89 6.17 -3.39
C LEU A 68 0.84 5.84 -2.32
N LEU A 69 0.87 4.62 -1.77
CA LEU A 69 -0.01 4.22 -0.66
C LEU A 69 0.30 5.06 0.59
N ALA A 70 1.57 5.21 0.97
CA ALA A 70 1.95 6.04 2.11
C ALA A 70 1.46 7.49 1.96
N ILE A 71 1.64 8.09 0.78
CA ILE A 71 1.12 9.44 0.50
C ILE A 71 -0.42 9.48 0.56
N ALA A 72 -1.11 8.49 -0.01
CA ALA A 72 -2.56 8.43 0.03
C ALA A 72 -3.12 8.24 1.45
N LEU A 73 -2.35 7.56 2.30
CA LEU A 73 -2.64 7.30 3.71
C LEU A 73 -2.12 8.40 4.65
N GLU A 74 -1.55 9.48 4.10
CA GLU A 74 -1.06 10.63 4.87
C GLU A 74 0.00 10.23 5.91
N SER A 75 0.84 9.25 5.56
CA SER A 75 1.82 8.61 6.44
C SER A 75 3.15 8.34 5.72
N THR A 76 4.14 7.78 6.42
CA THR A 76 5.44 7.38 5.83
C THR A 76 5.42 5.92 5.36
N VAL A 77 6.38 5.54 4.50
CA VAL A 77 6.49 4.14 4.06
C VAL A 77 6.86 3.25 5.24
N GLU A 78 7.68 3.76 6.15
CA GLU A 78 8.12 3.11 7.38
C GLU A 78 6.94 2.89 8.34
N ASP A 79 6.02 3.83 8.49
CA ASP A 79 4.85 3.67 9.34
C ASP A 79 3.87 2.62 8.76
N VAL A 80 3.75 2.58 7.43
CA VAL A 80 2.81 1.67 6.75
C VAL A 80 3.38 0.24 6.61
N PHE A 81 4.68 0.10 6.33
CA PHE A 81 5.32 -1.17 5.96
C PHE A 81 6.62 -1.49 6.73
N GLY A 82 6.90 -0.80 7.84
CA GLY A 82 8.13 -0.92 8.61
C GLY A 82 8.32 -2.27 9.31
N SER A 83 9.35 -2.37 10.14
CA SER A 83 9.52 -3.52 11.05
C SER A 83 9.39 -3.00 12.47
N ASN A 84 8.49 -3.59 13.25
CA ASN A 84 8.47 -3.41 14.71
C ASN A 84 9.60 -4.20 15.36
#